data_AF-A0A2G1YP45-F1
#
_entry.id   AF-A0A2G1YP45-F1
#
_cell.length_a   1.000
_cell.length_b   1.000
_cell.length_c   1.000
_cell.angle_alpha   90.00
_cell.angle_beta   90.00
_cell.angle_gamma   90.00
#
_symmetry.space_group_name_H-M   'P 1'
#
loop_
_entity.id
_entity.type
_entity.pdbx_description
1 polymer ?
#
loop_
_entity_poly.entity_id
_entity_poly.type
_entity_poly.pdbx_seq_one_letter_code
_entity_poly.pdbx_strand_id
1 'polypeptide(L)'
;YQQYSEYLELEKELKELEDMEASATAVKEVKQEVKEKPKTLKITFKEKIALEKLPQEIEKLELQMEEKNKCLGDPKCYEDIGISQLASELGKLEELYEQKVEELLTIEEKEEEIGLS
;
A
#
# COMPACT_ATOMS: atom_id res chain seq x y z
N TYR A 1 37.84 -12.25 -2.21
CA TYR A 1 38.26 -13.25 -3.21
C TYR A 1 37.01 -14.04 -3.56
N GLN A 2 36.29 -13.62 -4.61
CA GLN A 2 35.15 -14.40 -5.11
C GLN A 2 35.69 -15.65 -5.81
N GLN A 3 35.02 -16.79 -5.63
CA GLN A 3 35.46 -18.03 -6.26
C GLN A 3 35.30 -17.89 -7.79
N TYR A 4 36.23 -18.44 -8.56
CA TYR A 4 36.16 -18.36 -10.03
C TYR A 4 34.84 -18.91 -10.60
N SER A 5 34.24 -19.89 -9.91
CA SER A 5 32.91 -20.40 -10.24
C SER A 5 31.79 -19.38 -10.06
N GLU A 6 31.87 -18.56 -9.01
CA GLU A 6 30.92 -17.47 -8.73
C GLU A 6 31.00 -16.41 -9.83
N TYR A 7 32.21 -16.03 -10.23
CA TYR A 7 32.42 -15.05 -11.31
C TYR A 7 31.85 -15.55 -12.65
N LEU A 8 32.08 -16.83 -12.98
CA LEU A 8 31.56 -17.44 -14.20
C LEU A 8 30.02 -17.53 -14.22
N GLU A 9 29.42 -17.78 -13.05
CA GLU A 9 27.97 -17.82 -12.88
C GLU A 9 27.36 -16.42 -13.05
N LEU A 10 27.98 -15.39 -12.46
CA LEU A 10 27.63 -13.99 -12.65
C LEU A 10 27.71 -13.54 -14.11
N GLU A 11 28.77 -13.91 -14.85
CA GLU A 11 28.89 -13.58 -16.28
C GLU A 11 27.77 -14.22 -17.11
N LYS A 12 27.36 -15.44 -16.76
CA LYS A 12 26.29 -16.14 -17.46
C LYS A 12 24.93 -15.48 -17.19
N GLU A 13 24.66 -15.11 -15.95
CA GLU A 13 23.43 -14.43 -15.56
C GLU A 13 23.30 -13.04 -16.22
N LEU A 14 24.41 -12.29 -16.29
CA LEU A 14 24.45 -11.00 -17.00
C LEU A 14 24.11 -11.17 -18.49
N LYS A 15 24.63 -12.22 -19.10
CA LYS A 15 24.41 -12.50 -20.53
C LYS A 15 22.97 -12.91 -20.83
N GLU A 16 22.37 -13.72 -19.96
CA GLU A 16 20.96 -14.09 -20.07
C GLU A 16 20.05 -12.85 -19.97
N LEU A 17 20.38 -11.87 -19.11
CA LEU A 17 19.66 -10.59 -19.02
C LEU A 17 19.84 -9.72 -20.28
N GLU A 18 21.06 -9.60 -20.81
CA GLU A 18 21.32 -8.86 -22.06
C GLU A 18 20.55 -9.46 -23.25
N ASP A 19 20.52 -10.79 -23.36
CA ASP A 19 19.78 -11.50 -24.42
C ASP A 19 18.26 -11.27 -24.30
N MET A 20 17.73 -11.23 -23.07
CA MET A 20 16.33 -10.89 -22.81
C MET A 20 16.03 -9.43 -23.22
N GLU A 21 16.89 -8.48 -22.88
CA GLU A 21 16.72 -7.06 -23.26
C GLU A 21 16.78 -6.86 -24.78
N ALA A 22 17.70 -7.53 -25.45
CA ALA A 22 17.82 -7.52 -26.91
C ALA A 22 16.56 -8.07 -27.59
N SER A 23 15.97 -9.13 -27.03
CA SER A 23 14.72 -9.70 -27.55
C SER A 23 13.51 -8.77 -27.33
N ALA A 24 13.48 -8.04 -26.21
CA ALA A 24 12.41 -7.10 -25.87
C ALA A 24 12.46 -5.80 -26.70
N THR A 25 13.65 -5.39 -27.15
CA THR A 25 13.85 -4.19 -27.98
C THR A 25 13.52 -4.44 -29.46
N ALA A 26 13.76 -5.64 -29.99
CA ALA A 26 13.43 -5.99 -31.38
C ALA A 26 11.93 -5.98 -31.72
N VAL A 27 11.04 -6.02 -30.71
CA VAL A 27 9.57 -5.99 -30.92
C VAL A 27 9.00 -4.56 -30.96
N LYS A 28 9.80 -3.53 -30.62
CA LYS A 28 9.29 -2.16 -30.41
C LYS A 28 9.26 -1.27 -31.67
N GLU A 29 9.81 -1.70 -32.81
CA GLU A 29 9.93 -0.82 -33.99
C GLU A 29 8.66 -0.66 -34.84
N VAL A 30 7.53 -1.30 -34.50
CA VAL A 30 6.26 -1.13 -35.22
C VAL A 30 5.10 -0.86 -34.27
N LYS A 31 5.12 0.28 -33.58
CA LYS A 31 3.88 0.92 -33.14
C LYS A 31 4.11 2.43 -33.02
N GLN A 32 3.49 3.17 -33.94
CA GLN A 32 3.43 4.62 -33.89
C GLN A 32 2.90 5.06 -32.51
N GLU A 33 3.80 5.60 -31.70
CA GLU A 33 3.45 6.28 -30.46
C GLU A 33 2.65 7.53 -30.81
N VAL A 34 1.32 7.44 -30.65
CA VAL A 34 0.59 8.58 -30.13
C VAL A 34 1.25 8.87 -28.78
N LYS A 35 2.13 9.86 -28.74
CA LYS A 35 2.66 10.41 -27.48
C LYS A 35 1.47 10.97 -26.70
N GLU A 36 0.80 10.10 -25.94
CA GLU A 36 0.03 10.54 -24.80
C GLU A 36 1.00 11.33 -23.94
N LYS A 37 0.67 12.62 -23.71
CA LYS A 37 1.46 13.46 -22.80
C LYS A 37 1.61 12.66 -21.50
N PRO A 38 2.83 12.50 -20.95
CA PRO A 38 3.00 11.80 -19.70
C PRO A 38 2.07 12.46 -18.69
N LYS A 39 1.09 11.71 -18.19
CA LYS A 39 0.20 12.20 -17.14
C LYS A 39 1.12 12.47 -15.96
N THR A 40 1.41 13.75 -15.70
CA THR A 40 2.19 14.12 -14.52
C THR A 40 1.40 13.61 -13.32
N LEU A 41 1.89 12.54 -12.70
CA LEU A 41 1.36 12.08 -11.43
C LEU A 41 1.59 13.25 -10.46
N LYS A 42 0.50 13.74 -9.87
CA LYS A 42 0.54 14.82 -8.89
C LYS A 42 -0.39 14.45 -7.76
N ILE A 43 0.07 14.66 -6.53
CA ILE A 43 -0.80 14.63 -5.35
C ILE A 43 -1.78 15.79 -5.47
N THR A 44 -3.06 15.46 -5.44
CA THR A 44 -4.16 16.42 -5.46
C THR A 44 -4.29 17.10 -4.10
N PHE A 45 -4.93 18.27 -4.06
CA PHE A 45 -5.16 18.99 -2.79
C PHE A 45 -5.93 18.15 -1.76
N LYS A 46 -6.85 17.28 -2.22
CA LYS A 46 -7.60 16.37 -1.34
C LYS A 46 -6.70 15.33 -0.71
N GLU A 47 -5.81 14.72 -1.50
CA GLU A 47 -4.84 13.72 -1.04
C GLU A 47 -3.83 14.33 -0.04
N LYS A 48 -3.40 15.58 -0.23
CA LYS A 48 -2.56 16.28 0.76
C LYS A 48 -3.24 16.41 2.12
N ILE A 49 -4.52 16.80 2.12
CA ILE A 49 -5.30 16.90 3.36
C ILE A 49 -5.49 15.50 3.97
N ALA A 50 -5.68 14.47 3.14
CA ALA A 50 -5.83 13.11 3.60
C ALA A 50 -4.56 12.60 4.29
N LEU A 51 -3.36 12.86 3.75
CA LEU A 51 -2.08 12.54 4.41
C LEU A 51 -1.94 13.15 5.81
N GLU A 52 -2.51 14.34 6.05
CA GLU A 52 -2.49 14.98 7.38
C GLU A 52 -3.56 14.40 8.32
N LYS A 53 -4.72 14.00 7.79
CA LYS A 53 -5.89 13.62 8.59
C LYS A 53 -6.02 12.12 8.82
N LEU A 54 -5.73 11.29 7.82
CA LEU A 54 -5.86 9.84 7.90
C LEU A 54 -5.10 9.26 9.09
N PRO A 55 -3.86 9.68 9.41
CA PRO A 55 -3.17 9.18 10.61
C PRO A 55 -3.93 9.47 11.90
N GLN A 56 -4.52 10.67 12.02
CA GLN A 56 -5.31 11.06 13.20
C GLN A 56 -6.66 10.31 13.27
N GLU A 57 -7.28 10.06 12.12
CA GLU A 57 -8.51 9.26 12.04
C GLU A 57 -8.24 7.81 12.43
N ILE A 58 -7.11 7.25 11.99
CA ILE A 58 -6.66 5.88 12.31
C ILE A 58 -6.40 5.75 13.82
N GLU A 59 -5.61 6.64 14.43
CA GLU A 59 -5.36 6.63 15.89
C GLU A 59 -6.67 6.72 16.69
N LYS A 60 -7.63 7.53 16.22
CA LYS A 60 -8.93 7.65 16.88
C LYS A 60 -9.73 6.35 16.78
N LEU A 61 -9.70 5.67 15.64
CA LEU A 61 -10.35 4.38 15.45
C LEU A 61 -9.72 3.32 16.35
N GLU A 62 -8.39 3.28 16.47
CA GLU A 62 -7.68 2.37 17.38
C GLU A 62 -8.10 2.59 18.83
N LEU A 63 -8.20 3.84 19.27
CA LEU A 63 -8.62 4.17 20.63
C LEU A 63 -10.08 3.72 20.89
N GLN A 64 -10.97 3.93 19.90
CA GLN A 64 -12.36 3.47 19.99
C GLN A 64 -12.47 1.93 20.03
N MET A 65 -11.63 1.23 19.26
CA MET A 65 -11.54 -0.23 19.29
C MET A 65 -11.00 -0.73 20.62
N GLU A 66 -9.99 -0.06 21.19
CA GLU A 66 -9.44 -0.39 22.51
C GLU A 66 -10.50 -0.23 23.61
N GLU A 67 -11.27 0.86 23.59
CA GLU A 67 -12.38 1.08 24.52
C GLU A 67 -13.44 -0.03 24.42
N LYS A 68 -13.81 -0.42 23.20
CA LYS A 68 -14.76 -1.53 22.99
C LYS A 68 -14.20 -2.89 23.38
N ASN A 69 -12.91 -3.13 23.15
CA ASN A 69 -12.23 -4.36 23.59
C ASN A 69 -12.14 -4.44 25.12
N LYS A 70 -11.90 -3.33 25.81
CA LYS A 70 -12.00 -3.26 27.28
C LYS A 70 -13.41 -3.59 27.75
N CYS A 71 -14.43 -3.09 27.05
CA CYS A 71 -15.83 -3.40 27.34
C CYS A 71 -16.15 -4.90 27.16
N LEU A 72 -15.59 -5.57 26.14
CA LEU A 72 -15.73 -7.03 25.99
C LEU A 72 -15.13 -7.82 27.16
N GLY A 73 -14.09 -7.29 27.80
CA GLY A 73 -13.44 -7.89 28.96
C GLY A 73 -14.17 -7.69 30.29
N ASP A 74 -15.18 -6.82 30.34
CA ASP A 74 -15.98 -6.55 31.56
C ASP A 74 -17.42 -7.07 31.38
N PRO A 75 -17.83 -8.09 32.16
CA PRO A 75 -19.19 -8.63 32.15
C PRO A 75 -20.29 -7.59 32.27
N LYS A 76 -20.06 -6.50 33.02
CA LYS A 76 -21.06 -5.45 33.23
C LYS A 76 -21.25 -4.57 32.00
N CYS A 77 -20.24 -4.45 31.16
CA CYS A 77 -20.24 -3.49 30.06
C CYS A 77 -21.01 -4.03 28.84
N TYR A 78 -20.88 -5.33 28.55
CA TYR A 78 -21.63 -5.97 27.47
C TYR A 78 -23.02 -6.49 27.89
N GLU A 79 -23.36 -6.45 29.19
CA GLU A 79 -24.66 -6.94 29.70
C GLU A 79 -25.83 -6.13 29.15
N ASP A 80 -25.68 -4.80 29.08
CA ASP A 80 -26.71 -3.87 28.59
C ASP A 80 -26.78 -3.79 27.05
N ILE A 81 -25.64 -3.90 26.37
CA ILE A 81 -25.53 -3.74 24.90
C ILE A 81 -25.70 -5.08 24.18
N GLY A 82 -25.26 -6.17 24.80
CA GLY A 82 -25.18 -7.50 24.22
C GLY A 82 -23.89 -7.73 23.43
N ILE A 83 -23.24 -8.87 23.69
CA ILE A 83 -21.97 -9.28 23.06
C ILE A 83 -22.05 -9.23 21.53
N SER A 84 -23.17 -9.68 20.95
CA SER A 84 -23.34 -9.72 19.49
C SER A 84 -23.37 -8.33 18.85
N GLN A 85 -23.94 -7.32 19.53
CA GLN A 85 -23.93 -5.95 19.02
C GLN A 85 -22.54 -5.36 19.12
N LEU A 86 -21.86 -5.55 20.26
CA LEU A 86 -20.50 -5.07 20.49
C LEU A 86 -19.51 -5.67 19.47
N ALA A 87 -19.63 -6.96 19.17
CA ALA A 87 -18.86 -7.64 18.14
C ALA A 87 -19.15 -7.10 16.73
N SER A 88 -20.41 -6.81 16.41
CA SER A 88 -20.77 -6.21 15.11
C SER A 88 -20.22 -4.80 14.96
N GLU A 89 -20.22 -4.00 16.03
CA GLU A 89 -19.66 -2.65 16.01
C GLU A 89 -18.13 -2.67 15.89
N LEU A 90 -17.47 -3.59 16.60
CA LEU A 90 -16.03 -3.81 16.45
C LEU A 90 -15.66 -4.21 15.02
N GLY A 91 -16.39 -5.16 14.41
CA GLY A 91 -16.12 -5.55 13.03
C GLY A 91 -16.29 -4.41 12.03
N LYS A 92 -17.26 -3.50 12.25
CA LYS A 92 -17.40 -2.28 11.41
C LYS A 92 -16.26 -1.29 11.62
N LEU A 93 -15.76 -1.16 12.85
CA LEU A 93 -14.61 -0.30 13.15
C LEU A 93 -13.32 -0.86 12.55
N GLU A 94 -13.14 -2.18 12.61
CA GLU A 94 -12.03 -2.89 11.97
C GLU A 94 -12.06 -2.69 10.44
N GLU A 95 -13.22 -2.92 9.80
CA GLU A 95 -13.36 -2.70 8.36
C GLU A 95 -13.06 -1.24 7.97
N LEU A 96 -13.53 -0.28 8.77
CA LEU A 96 -13.25 1.14 8.53
C LEU A 96 -11.77 1.48 8.74
N TYR A 97 -11.13 0.91 9.77
CA TYR A 97 -9.71 1.05 10.03
C TYR A 97 -8.88 0.53 8.84
N GLU A 98 -9.18 -0.68 8.37
CA GLU A 98 -8.51 -1.28 7.21
C GLU A 98 -8.65 -0.40 5.96
N GLN A 99 -9.85 0.09 5.67
CA GLN A 99 -10.09 1.00 4.54
C GLN A 99 -9.26 2.28 4.65
N LYS A 100 -9.11 2.84 5.85
CA LYS A 100 -8.37 4.08 6.09
C LYS A 100 -6.86 3.88 5.98
N VAL A 101 -6.36 2.74 6.44
CA VAL A 101 -4.96 2.34 6.30
C VAL A 101 -4.62 2.11 4.83
N GLU A 102 -5.46 1.39 4.08
CA GLU A 102 -5.30 1.19 2.64
C GLU A 102 -5.33 2.52 1.86
N GLU A 103 -6.26 3.42 2.21
CA GLU A 103 -6.34 4.75 1.61
C GLU A 103 -5.05 5.55 1.83
N LEU A 104 -4.51 5.52 3.05
CA LEU A 104 -3.26 6.20 3.39
C LEU A 104 -2.09 5.64 2.59
N LEU A 105 -1.90 4.31 2.62
CA LEU A 105 -0.85 3.60 1.88
C LEU A 105 -0.89 3.91 0.38
N THR A 106 -2.07 3.87 -0.22
CA THR A 106 -2.24 4.18 -1.65
C THR A 106 -1.78 5.60 -1.98
N ILE A 107 -2.03 6.56 -1.09
CA ILE A 107 -1.63 7.96 -1.30
C ILE A 107 -0.12 8.13 -1.10
N GLU A 108 0.47 7.44 -0.12
CA GLU A 108 1.91 7.44 0.15
C GLU A 108 2.70 6.80 -1.00
N GLU A 109 2.27 5.63 -1.50
CA GLU A 109 2.84 4.98 -2.69
C GLU A 109 2.82 5.91 -3.89
N LYS A 110 1.69 6.60 -4.11
CA LYS A 110 1.59 7.60 -5.18
C LYS A 110 2.55 8.77 -4.98
N GLU A 111 2.77 9.20 -3.74
CA GLU A 111 3.73 10.28 -3.44
C GLU A 111 5.17 9.85 -3.72
N GLU A 112 5.53 8.62 -3.36
CA GLU A 112 6.84 8.04 -3.64
C GLU A 112 7.09 7.91 -5.15
N GLU A 113 6.13 7.36 -5.90
CA GLU A 113 6.20 7.22 -7.37
C GLU A 113 6.44 8.57 -8.07
N ILE A 114 5.86 9.65 -7.54
CA ILE A 114 6.09 11.02 -8.03
C ILE A 114 7.49 11.51 -7.68
N GLY A 115 8.00 11.18 -6.50
CA GLY A 115 9.35 11.55 -6.06
C GLY A 115 10.46 10.82 -6.82
N LEU A 116 10.17 9.62 -7.35
CA LEU A 116 11.08 8.81 -8.15
C LEU A 116 11.05 9.16 -9.66
N SER A 117 9.99 9.83 -10.15
CA SER A 117 9.79 10.23 -11.55
C SER A 117 10.41 11.59 -11.92
#